data_AF-A0A2D6X8G5-F1
#
_entry.id   AF-A0A2D6X8G5-F1
#
_cell.length_a   1.000
_cell.length_b   1.000
_cell.length_c   1.000
_cell.angle_alpha   90.00
_cell.angle_beta   90.00
_cell.angle_gamma   90.00
#
_symmetry.space_group_name_H-M   'P 1'
#
loop_
_entity.id
_entity.type
_entity.pdbx_description
1 polymer ?
#
loop_
_entity_poly.entity_id
_entity_poly.type
_entity_poly.pdbx_seq_one_letter_code
_entity_poly.pdbx_strand_id
1 'polypeptide(L)'
;MESLAYPFLVSVLLFYIYETDFFVEYVKLFGLAKLFKIKEYEDYLDDNPADTYWEWLAWDKKTFLRKLLSCPYCFGFWLNVAVCYTHKDLGLFVMNLWLSLFLFLILKFISRKAYE
;
A
#
# COMPACT_ATOMS: atom_id res chain seq x y z
N MET A 1 6.33 15.97 -18.82
CA MET A 1 7.04 14.72 -18.46
C MET A 1 6.94 14.46 -16.95
N GLU A 2 7.14 15.48 -16.11
CA GLU A 2 6.99 15.38 -14.65
C GLU A 2 5.59 14.90 -14.20
N SER A 3 4.52 15.28 -14.90
CA SER A 3 3.14 14.88 -14.57
C SER A 3 2.89 13.36 -14.58
N LEU A 4 3.61 12.61 -15.42
CA LEU A 4 3.48 11.15 -15.50
C LEU A 4 4.33 10.42 -14.47
N ALA A 5 5.34 11.07 -13.87
CA ALA A 5 6.17 10.43 -12.85
C ALA A 5 5.38 10.16 -11.57
N TYR A 6 4.46 11.05 -11.19
CA TYR A 6 3.66 10.91 -9.97
C TYR A 6 2.78 9.66 -9.93
N PRO A 7 1.95 9.36 -10.94
CA PRO A 7 1.13 8.15 -10.90
C PRO A 7 1.98 6.87 -10.88
N PHE A 8 3.15 6.88 -11.53
CA PHE A 8 4.12 5.78 -11.45
C PHE A 8 4.71 5.62 -10.04
N LEU A 9 5.11 6.72 -9.40
CA LEU A 9 5.65 6.68 -8.03
C LEU A 9 4.58 6.19 -7.05
N VAL A 10 3.35 6.69 -7.15
CA VAL A 10 2.24 6.22 -6.32
C VAL A 10 1.96 4.75 -6.56
N SER A 11 1.92 4.28 -7.82
CA SER A 11 1.66 2.87 -8.11
C SER A 11 2.76 1.95 -7.57
N VAL A 12 4.02 2.34 -7.71
CA VAL A 12 5.16 1.58 -7.19
C VAL A 12 5.15 1.55 -5.68
N LEU A 13 4.85 2.68 -5.03
CA LEU A 13 4.73 2.75 -3.58
C LEU A 13 3.59 1.89 -3.04
N LEU A 14 2.42 1.90 -3.71
CA LEU A 14 1.32 0.98 -3.39
C LEU A 14 1.75 -0.48 -3.56
N PHE A 15 2.45 -0.81 -4.65
CA PHE A 15 2.94 -2.17 -4.88
C PHE A 15 3.89 -2.63 -3.77
N TYR A 16 4.92 -1.85 -3.44
CA TYR A 16 5.85 -2.20 -2.36
C TYR A 16 5.16 -2.30 -1.01
N ILE A 17 4.21 -1.41 -0.72
CA ILE A 17 3.52 -1.45 0.57
C ILE A 17 2.66 -2.70 0.66
N TYR A 18 1.81 -2.98 -0.32
CA TYR A 18 0.75 -3.99 -0.19
C TYR A 18 1.12 -5.39 -0.68
N GLU A 19 2.01 -5.50 -1.67
CA GLU A 19 2.35 -6.80 -2.28
C GLU A 19 3.73 -7.31 -1.82
N THR A 20 4.46 -6.58 -0.97
CA THR A 20 5.76 -7.01 -0.45
C THR A 20 5.86 -6.87 1.07
N ASP A 21 6.73 -7.66 1.68
CA ASP A 21 6.97 -7.62 3.14
C ASP A 21 7.83 -6.42 3.57
N PHE A 22 8.14 -5.51 2.64
CA PHE A 22 8.94 -4.30 2.87
C PHE A 22 8.49 -3.55 4.13
N PHE A 23 7.18 -3.36 4.33
CA PHE A 23 6.69 -2.64 5.50
C PHE A 23 7.06 -3.34 6.81
N VAL A 24 6.87 -4.66 6.88
CA VAL A 24 7.14 -5.46 8.09
C VAL A 24 8.64 -5.47 8.40
N GLU A 25 9.48 -5.68 7.38
CA GLU A 25 10.93 -5.70 7.53
C GLU A 25 11.48 -4.36 8.02
N TYR A 26 11.01 -3.24 7.45
CA TYR A 26 11.45 -1.91 7.87
C TYR A 26 10.99 -1.58 9.28
N VAL A 27 9.76 -1.92 9.65
CA VAL A 27 9.24 -1.72 11.01
C VAL A 27 10.06 -2.51 12.03
N LYS A 28 10.49 -3.74 11.69
CA LYS A 28 11.42 -4.53 12.52
C LYS A 28 12.77 -3.84 12.66
N LEU A 29 13.34 -3.35 11.55
CA LEU A 29 14.64 -2.69 11.52
C LEU A 29 14.68 -1.40 12.36
N PHE A 30 13.61 -0.59 12.33
CA PHE A 30 13.51 0.63 13.14
C PHE A 30 13.09 0.39 14.61
N GLY A 31 12.95 -0.87 15.05
CA GLY A 31 12.57 -1.21 16.41
C GLY A 31 11.11 -0.87 16.78
N LEU A 32 10.29 -0.57 15.78
CA LEU A 32 8.87 -0.21 15.96
C LEU A 32 7.94 -1.44 16.00
N ALA A 33 8.52 -2.65 16.03
CA ALA A 33 7.80 -3.92 16.03
C ALA A 33 6.72 -4.02 17.13
N LYS A 34 6.96 -3.45 18.32
CA LYS A 34 5.97 -3.42 19.41
C LYS A 34 4.77 -2.50 19.12
N LEU A 35 5.00 -1.37 18.46
CA LEU A 35 3.96 -0.38 18.17
C LEU A 35 2.97 -0.91 17.12
N PHE A 36 3.50 -1.61 16.11
CA PHE A 36 2.72 -2.20 15.02
C PHE A 36 2.30 -3.65 15.27
N LYS A 37 2.54 -4.19 16.47
CA LYS A 37 2.13 -5.56 16.86
C LYS A 37 2.64 -6.64 15.90
N ILE A 38 3.87 -6.48 15.40
CA ILE A 38 4.44 -7.40 14.40
C ILE A 38 4.52 -8.84 14.91
N LYS A 39 4.75 -9.05 16.22
CA LYS A 39 4.74 -10.41 16.80
C LYS A 39 3.39 -11.10 16.68
N GLU A 40 2.29 -10.38 16.91
CA GLU A 40 0.94 -10.94 16.76
C GLU A 40 0.62 -11.29 15.29
N TYR A 41 1.22 -10.56 14.35
CA TYR A 41 1.14 -10.89 12.93
C TYR A 41 1.99 -12.11 12.56
N GLU A 42 3.20 -12.25 13.11
CA GLU A 42 4.02 -13.46 12.92
C GLU A 42 3.34 -14.72 13.47
N ASP A 43 2.77 -14.62 14.68
CA ASP A 43 2.00 -15.74 15.26
C ASP A 43 0.77 -16.09 14.40
N TYR A 44 0.16 -15.11 13.71
CA TYR A 44 -0.95 -15.33 12.79
C TYR A 44 -0.52 -15.97 11.45
N LEU A 45 0.66 -15.62 10.96
CA LEU A 45 1.26 -16.17 9.74
C LEU A 45 1.52 -17.68 9.86
N ASP A 46 1.82 -18.18 11.05
CA ASP A 46 2.00 -19.62 11.30
C ASP A 46 0.73 -20.41 10.93
N ASP A 47 -0.45 -19.84 11.19
CA ASP A 47 -1.75 -20.43 10.82
C ASP A 47 -2.20 -20.05 9.40
N ASN A 48 -1.79 -18.88 8.88
CA ASN A 48 -2.23 -18.33 7.59
C ASN A 48 -1.03 -17.79 6.77
N PRO A 49 -0.20 -18.68 6.18
CA PRO A 49 1.07 -18.29 5.56
C PRO A 49 0.93 -17.48 4.26
N ALA A 50 -0.27 -17.42 3.67
CA ALA A 50 -0.53 -16.69 2.44
C ALA A 50 -0.97 -15.24 2.67
N ASP A 51 -1.26 -14.85 3.92
CA ASP A 51 -1.85 -13.56 4.22
C ASP A 51 -0.79 -12.47 4.45
N THR A 52 -1.01 -11.34 3.79
CA THR A 52 -0.16 -10.15 3.97
C THR A 52 -0.48 -9.43 5.29
N TYR A 53 0.48 -8.64 5.80
CA TYR A 53 0.28 -7.82 6.99
C TYR A 53 -0.94 -6.90 6.90
N TRP A 54 -1.21 -6.36 5.71
CA TRP A 54 -2.34 -5.46 5.48
C TRP A 54 -3.68 -6.19 5.48
N GLU A 55 -3.72 -7.43 4.98
CA GLU A 55 -4.89 -8.29 5.08
C GLU A 55 -5.17 -8.59 6.55
N TRP A 56 -4.19 -9.07 7.30
CA TRP A 56 -4.33 -9.27 8.75
C TRP A 56 -4.81 -8.02 9.48
N LEU A 57 -4.22 -6.85 9.18
CA LEU A 57 -4.60 -5.57 9.78
C LEU A 57 -6.06 -5.18 9.46
N ALA A 58 -6.57 -5.57 8.29
CA ALA A 58 -7.97 -5.34 7.90
C ALA A 58 -8.94 -6.19 8.73
N TRP A 59 -8.55 -7.42 9.09
CA TRP A 59 -9.34 -8.34 9.92
C TRP A 59 -9.32 -7.94 11.40
N ASP A 60 -8.15 -7.58 11.95
CA ASP A 60 -7.97 -7.40 13.39
C ASP A 60 -8.74 -6.18 13.96
N LYS A 61 -8.82 -5.03 13.26
CA LYS A 61 -9.23 -3.76 13.93
C LYS A 61 -10.23 -2.87 13.20
N LYS A 62 -11.23 -2.40 13.98
CA LYS A 62 -12.38 -1.59 13.53
C LYS A 62 -12.11 -0.09 13.31
N THR A 63 -10.92 0.43 13.60
CA THR A 63 -10.64 1.88 13.51
C THR A 63 -10.50 2.35 12.07
N PHE A 64 -11.06 3.54 11.76
CA PHE A 64 -11.04 4.14 10.42
C PHE A 64 -9.64 4.22 9.81
N LEU A 65 -8.64 4.70 10.57
CA LEU A 65 -7.27 4.84 10.06
C LEU A 65 -6.64 3.50 9.66
N ARG A 66 -6.92 2.42 10.40
CA ARG A 66 -6.41 1.09 10.04
C ARG A 66 -7.06 0.57 8.77
N LYS A 67 -8.37 0.76 8.60
CA LYS A 67 -9.08 0.42 7.35
C LYS A 67 -8.58 1.23 6.15
N LEU A 68 -8.25 2.50 6.37
CA LEU A 68 -7.69 3.37 5.35
C LEU A 68 -6.30 2.88 4.92
N LEU A 69 -5.44 2.52 5.88
CA LEU A 69 -4.10 2.01 5.62
C LEU A 69 -4.07 0.57 5.12
N SER A 70 -5.07 -0.26 5.43
CA SER A 70 -5.13 -1.64 4.94
C SER A 70 -5.71 -1.75 3.53
N CYS A 71 -6.43 -0.73 3.05
CA CYS A 71 -7.02 -0.73 1.73
C CYS A 71 -6.12 0.01 0.72
N PRO A 72 -5.57 -0.69 -0.30
CA PRO A 72 -4.68 -0.07 -1.29
C PRO A 72 -5.35 1.06 -2.06
N TYR A 73 -6.64 0.96 -2.34
CA TYR A 73 -7.40 1.99 -3.04
C TYR A 73 -7.63 3.23 -2.16
N CYS A 74 -7.95 3.04 -0.88
CA CYS A 74 -8.15 4.15 0.05
C CYS A 74 -6.82 4.88 0.28
N PHE A 75 -5.74 4.15 0.53
CA PHE A 75 -4.43 4.75 0.71
C PHE A 75 -3.95 5.42 -0.59
N GLY A 76 -4.15 4.80 -1.75
CA GLY A 76 -3.85 5.36 -3.06
C GLY A 76 -4.61 6.67 -3.34
N PHE A 77 -5.88 6.75 -2.96
CA PHE A 77 -6.67 7.99 -3.03
C PHE A 77 -5.99 9.10 -2.22
N TRP A 78 -5.65 8.85 -0.95
CA TRP A 78 -5.05 9.85 -0.07
C TRP A 78 -3.64 10.26 -0.51
N LEU A 79 -2.84 9.34 -1.06
CA LEU A 79 -1.55 9.66 -1.67
C LEU A 79 -1.72 10.61 -2.86
N ASN A 80 -2.68 10.35 -3.75
CA ASN A 80 -2.96 11.25 -4.87
C ASN A 80 -3.49 12.61 -4.40
N VAL A 81 -4.30 12.66 -3.34
CA VAL A 81 -4.73 13.94 -2.72
C VAL A 81 -3.52 14.71 -2.20
N ALA A 82 -2.59 14.04 -1.51
CA ALA A 82 -1.37 14.67 -0.99
C ALA A 82 -0.50 15.24 -2.13
N VAL A 83 -0.31 14.48 -3.21
CA VAL A 83 0.42 14.94 -4.41
C VAL A 83 -0.28 16.14 -5.05
N CYS A 84 -1.60 16.10 -5.26
CA CYS A 84 -2.32 17.24 -5.83
C CYS A 84 -2.27 18.48 -4.93
N TYR A 85 -2.29 18.30 -3.61
CA TYR A 85 -2.15 19.39 -2.65
C TYR A 85 -0.77 20.06 -2.74
N THR A 86 0.31 19.30 -2.85
CA THR A 86 1.67 19.87 -2.97
C THR A 86 1.88 20.62 -4.29
N HIS A 87 1.25 20.17 -5.37
CA HIS A 87 1.40 20.78 -6.69
C HIS A 87 0.35 21.85 -7.02
N LYS A 88 -0.65 22.05 -6.16
CA LYS A 88 -1.76 23.02 -6.34
C LYS A 88 -2.53 22.85 -7.67
N ASP A 89 -2.50 21.66 -8.24
CA ASP A 89 -3.20 21.33 -9.48
C ASP A 89 -4.19 20.19 -9.23
N LEU A 90 -5.45 20.59 -9.04
CA LEU A 90 -6.57 19.67 -8.82
C LEU A 90 -7.09 19.08 -10.13
N GLY A 91 -6.77 19.67 -11.29
CA GLY A 91 -7.22 19.17 -12.59
C GLY A 91 -6.60 17.82 -12.94
N LEU A 92 -5.39 17.57 -12.44
CA LEU A 92 -4.67 16.31 -12.64
C LEU A 92 -5.09 15.19 -11.69
N PHE A 93 -5.91 15.48 -10.67
CA PHE A 93 -6.24 14.51 -9.61
C PHE A 93 -6.88 13.24 -10.16
N VAL A 94 -7.93 13.39 -10.96
CA VAL A 94 -8.69 12.25 -11.49
C VAL A 94 -7.80 11.41 -12.41
N MET A 95 -7.03 12.05 -13.28
CA MET A 95 -6.12 11.34 -14.19
C MET A 95 -5.02 10.59 -13.44
N ASN A 96 -4.38 11.22 -12.45
CA ASN A 96 -3.34 10.60 -11.63
C ASN A 96 -3.89 9.44 -10.79
N LEU A 97 -5.09 9.59 -10.23
CA LEU A 97 -5.74 8.55 -9.46
C LEU A 97 -6.00 7.31 -10.32
N TRP A 98 -6.66 7.47 -11.47
CA TRP A 98 -6.96 6.34 -12.35
C TRP A 98 -5.69 5.70 -12.91
N LEU A 99 -4.72 6.49 -13.34
CA LEU A 99 -3.48 5.98 -13.91
C LEU A 99 -2.64 5.23 -12.86
N SER A 100 -2.51 5.76 -11.64
CA SER A 100 -1.77 5.08 -10.57
C SER A 100 -2.42 3.76 -10.15
N LEU A 101 -3.75 3.72 -10.02
CA LEU A 101 -4.46 2.49 -9.71
C LEU A 101 -4.36 1.46 -10.84
N PHE A 102 -4.47 1.90 -12.09
CA PHE A 102 -4.31 1.04 -13.25
C PHE A 102 -2.90 0.43 -13.32
N LEU A 103 -1.86 1.23 -13.12
CA LEU A 103 -0.47 0.76 -13.07
C LEU A 103 -0.24 -0.19 -11.90
N PHE A 104 -0.80 0.08 -10.72
CA PHE A 104 -0.73 -0.81 -9.57
C PHE A 104 -1.34 -2.19 -9.88
N LEU A 105 -2.50 -2.23 -10.53
CA LEU A 105 -3.13 -3.49 -10.94
C LEU A 105 -2.30 -4.25 -11.98
N ILE A 106 -1.68 -3.54 -12.93
CA ILE A 106 -0.75 -4.17 -13.89
C ILE A 106 0.44 -4.78 -13.17
N LEU A 107 1.10 -4.05 -12.26
CA LEU A 107 2.23 -4.55 -11.50
C LEU A 107 1.84 -5.77 -10.66
N LYS A 108 0.68 -5.71 -10.00
CA LYS A 108 0.13 -6.84 -9.25
C LYS A 108 -0.12 -8.06 -10.14
N PHE A 109 -0.69 -7.85 -11.32
CA PHE A 109 -0.96 -8.93 -12.28
C PHE A 109 0.34 -9.56 -12.81
N ILE A 110 1.32 -8.74 -13.17
CA ILE A 110 2.65 -9.20 -13.63
C ILE A 110 3.34 -9.99 -12.53
N SER A 111 3.33 -9.49 -11.29
CA SER A 111 3.95 -10.16 -10.14
C SER A 111 3.33 -11.53 -9.91
N ARG A 112 1.99 -11.63 -9.85
CA ARG A 112 1.32 -12.92 -9.67
C ARG A 112 1.71 -13.93 -10.74
N LYS A 113 1.76 -13.50 -12.01
CA LYS A 113 2.17 -14.36 -13.12
C LYS A 113 3.65 -14.78 -13.06
N ALA A 114 4.51 -14.04 -12.39
CA ALA A 114 5.93 -14.37 -12.28
C ALA A 114 6.23 -15.44 -11.21
N TYR A 115 5.33 -15.61 -10.23
CA TYR A 115 5.47 -16.56 -9.12
C TYR A 115 4.54 -17.78 -9.22
N GLU A 116 3.67 -17.84 -10.24
CA GLU A 116 2.94 -19.04 -10.69
C GLU A 116 3.76 -19.86 -11.69
#